data_AF-A0A7W1MC08-F1
#
_entry.id   AF-A0A7W1MC08-F1
#
_cell.length_a   1.000
_cell.length_b   1.000
_cell.length_c   1.000
_cell.angle_alpha   90.00
_cell.angle_beta   90.00
_cell.angle_gamma   90.00
#
_symmetry.space_group_name_H-M   'P 1'
#
loop_
_entity.id
_entity.type
_entity.pdbx_description
1 polymer ?
#
loop_
_entity_poly.entity_id
_entity_poly.type
_entity_poly.pdbx_seq_one_letter_code
_entity_poly.pdbx_strand_id
1 'polypeptide(L)' 'SYLLPIFTTGKYFEQNDKIWLPIAIQVHHAVCDGFHIARFVNELQEAITQFKL' A
#
# COMPACT_ATOMS: atom_id res chain seq x y z
N SER A 1 -14.96 -15.53 9.62
CA SER A 1 -14.25 -14.24 9.55
C SER A 1 -13.28 -14.29 8.38
N TYR A 2 -13.15 -13.23 7.58
CA TYR A 2 -12.18 -13.15 6.49
C TYR A 2 -10.95 -12.36 6.97
N LEU A 3 -9.78 -13.00 7.00
CA LEU A 3 -8.58 -12.45 7.63
C LEU A 3 -7.52 -11.96 6.63
N LEU A 4 -7.69 -12.27 5.34
CA LEU A 4 -6.74 -11.85 4.32
C LEU A 4 -6.89 -10.36 4.04
N PRO A 5 -5.78 -9.60 3.94
CA PRO A 5 -5.83 -8.22 3.49
C PRO A 5 -6.43 -8.11 2.08
N ILE A 6 -7.20 -7.04 1.85
CA ILE A 6 -7.69 -6.69 0.51
C ILE A 6 -7.00 -5.40 0.08
N PHE A 7 -6.37 -5.43 -1.10
CA PHE A 7 -5.72 -4.29 -1.73
C PHE A 7 -6.53 -3.83 -2.92
N THR A 8 -6.83 -2.55 -2.97
CA THR A 8 -7.54 -1.92 -4.09
C THR A 8 -6.72 -0.76 -4.62
N THR A 9 -6.41 -0.78 -5.92
CA THR A 9 -5.67 0.30 -6.57
C THR A 9 -6.60 1.18 -7.40
N GLY A 10 -6.37 2.49 -7.36
CA GLY A 10 -6.98 3.44 -8.28
C GLY A 10 -6.22 3.54 -9.60
N LYS A 11 -6.74 4.36 -10.53
CA LYS A 11 -5.98 4.78 -11.70
C LYS A 11 -4.80 5.63 -11.26
N TYR A 12 -3.61 5.36 -11.79
CA TYR A 12 -2.44 6.20 -11.55
C TYR A 12 -2.63 7.60 -12.15
N PHE A 13 -1.92 8.59 -11.61
CA PHE A 13 -1.96 9.96 -12.10
C PHE A 13 -0.61 10.65 -11.89
N GLU A 14 -0.36 11.69 -12.68
CA GLU A 14 0.85 12.51 -12.56
C GLU A 14 0.60 13.72 -11.65
N GLN A 15 1.52 14.00 -10.75
CA GLN A 15 1.49 15.19 -9.90
C GLN A 15 2.90 15.54 -9.45
N ASN A 16 3.30 16.82 -9.64
CA ASN A 16 4.62 17.35 -9.26
C ASN A 16 5.77 16.52 -9.84
N ASP A 17 5.71 16.24 -11.15
CA ASP A 17 6.71 15.43 -11.88
C ASP A 17 6.91 14.00 -11.34
N LYS A 18 5.91 13.47 -10.63
CA LYS A 18 5.88 12.09 -10.12
C LYS A 18 4.61 11.38 -10.57
N ILE A 19 4.72 10.08 -10.81
CA ILE A 19 3.57 9.19 -11.02
C ILE A 19 3.14 8.64 -9.66
N TRP A 20 1.88 8.86 -9.31
CA TRP A 20 1.27 8.39 -8.08
C TRP A 20 0.28 7.26 -8.35
N LEU A 21 0.28 6.25 -7.48
CA LEU A 21 -0.68 5.15 -7.49
C LEU A 21 -1.52 5.21 -6.21
N PRO A 22 -2.83 5.50 -6.29
CA PRO A 22 -3.71 5.38 -5.13
C PRO A 22 -3.84 3.92 -4.70
N ILE A 23 -3.65 3.63 -3.42
CA ILE A 23 -3.81 2.29 -2.84
C ILE A 23 -4.68 2.40 -1.58
N ALA A 24 -5.70 1.55 -1.48
CA ALA A 24 -6.48 1.32 -0.27
C ALA A 24 -6.22 -0.08 0.25
N ILE A 25 -6.08 -0.21 1.58
CA ILE A 25 -5.81 -1.48 2.27
C ILE A 25 -6.90 -1.70 3.30
N GLN A 26 -7.64 -2.81 3.17
CA GLN A 26 -8.58 -3.27 4.19
C GLN A 26 -7.98 -4.45 4.94
N VAL A 27 -7.97 -4.37 6.27
CA VAL A 27 -7.50 -5.43 7.15
C VAL A 27 -8.44 -5.67 8.32
N HIS A 28 -8.33 -6.87 8.91
CA HIS A 28 -9.09 -7.23 10.09
C HIS A 28 -8.28 -6.96 11.37
N HIS A 29 -8.85 -6.19 12.31
CA HIS A 29 -8.13 -5.76 13.53
C HIS A 29 -7.67 -6.88 14.47
N ALA A 30 -8.28 -8.06 14.39
CA ALA A 30 -7.83 -9.24 15.13
C ALA A 30 -6.43 -9.76 14.72
N VAL A 31 -5.89 -9.36 13.56
CA VAL A 31 -4.59 -9.82 13.06
C VAL A 31 -3.64 -8.68 12.64
N CYS A 32 -4.16 -7.48 12.38
CA CYS A 32 -3.36 -6.31 12.03
C CYS A 32 -3.86 -5.06 12.76
N ASP A 33 -2.94 -4.24 13.24
CA ASP A 33 -3.23 -2.91 13.78
C ASP A 33 -2.57 -1.81 12.91
N GLY A 34 -2.65 -0.56 13.36
CA GLY A 34 -2.06 0.57 12.63
C GLY A 34 -0.55 0.46 12.43
N PHE A 35 0.19 -0.17 13.36
CA PHE A 35 1.63 -0.34 13.24
C PHE A 35 1.98 -1.27 12.08
N HIS A 36 1.29 -2.41 11.98
CA HIS A 36 1.52 -3.37 10.89
C HIS A 36 1.29 -2.75 9.51
N ILE A 37 0.23 -1.95 9.37
CA ILE A 37 -0.09 -1.28 8.10
C ILE A 37 0.89 -0.16 7.78
N ALA A 38 1.26 0.66 8.76
CA ALA A 38 2.24 1.71 8.55
C ALA A 38 3.61 1.16 8.11
N ARG A 39 4.07 0.08 8.76
CA ARG A 39 5.31 -0.61 8.39
C ARG A 39 5.24 -1.15 6.97
N PHE A 40 4.16 -1.86 6.62
CA PHE A 40 3.97 -2.40 5.27
C PHE A 40 3.99 -1.30 4.19
N VAL A 41 3.28 -0.19 4.40
CA VAL A 41 3.22 0.91 3.42
C VAL A 41 4.60 1.53 3.18
N ASN A 42 5.40 1.70 4.24
CA ASN A 42 6.76 2.22 4.10
C ASN A 42 7.66 1.26 3.31
N GLU A 43 7.66 -0.02 3.66
CA GLU A 43 8.43 -1.06 2.96
C GLU A 43 7.99 -1.19 1.49
N LEU A 44 6.69 -1.09 1.20
CA LEU A 44 6.15 -1.09 -0.16
C LEU A 44 6.66 0.10 -0.97
N GLN A 45 6.65 1.29 -0.40
CA GLN A 45 7.16 2.49 -1.07
C GLN A 45 8.66 2.34 -1.38
N GLU A 46 9.46 1.87 -0.43
CA GLU A 46 10.88 1.61 -0.63
C GLU A 46 11.11 0.59 -1.75
N ALA A 47 10.39 -0.54 -1.73
CA ALA A 47 10.49 -1.59 -2.74
C ALA A 47 10.17 -1.07 -4.15
N ILE A 48 9.08 -0.31 -4.30
CA ILE A 48 8.69 0.28 -5.59
C ILE A 48 9.73 1.30 -6.07
N THR A 49 10.28 2.09 -5.15
CA THR A 49 11.28 3.12 -5.49
C THR A 49 12.61 2.51 -5.96
N GLN A 50 12.96 1.34 -5.43
CA GLN A 50 14.19 0.62 -5.77
C GLN A 50 14.01 -0.36 -6.94
N PHE A 51 12.77 -0.64 -7.35
CA PHE A 51 12.48 -1.58 -8.42
C PHE A 51 13.07 -1.08 -9.73
N LYS A 52 14.02 -1.85 -10.28
CA LYS A 52 14.59 -1.65 -11.62
C LYS A 52 14.06 -2.77 -12.50
N LEU A 53 13.49 -2.38 -13.64
CA LEU A 53 13.10 -3.29 -14.72
C LEU A 53 14.34 -3.77 -15.50
#